data_AF-A0A8C8WQU9-F1
#
_entry.id   AF-A0A8C8WQU9-F1
#
_cell.length_a   1.000
_cell.length_b   1.000
_cell.length_c   1.000
_cell.angle_alpha   90.00
_cell.angle_beta   90.00
_cell.angle_gamma   90.00
#
_symmetry.space_group_name_H-M   'P 1'
#
loop_
_entity.id
_entity.type
_entity.pdbx_description
1 polymer ?
#
loop_
_entity_poly.entity_id
_entity_poly.type
_entity_poly.pdbx_seq_one_letter_code
_entity_poly.pdbx_strand_id
1 'polypeptide(L)'
;MFLTVKLLLGQRCSLKVSGQESVAMLKKLVSERLQVPEEQQHLLFRGQLLADDKRLSNYRIGPDASINVMMRPLAKSTAGEAHQPQPLWHHLGLVLAKHFEPQDTKAVLRLLKQEHQERLQRISLGDLERLAQCLLVEEPVVEPPGEKERGEHLLGVRPGCFGRYTDQE
;
A
#
# COMPACT_ATOMS: atom_id res chain seq x y z
N MET A 1 5.74 22.81 15.11
CA MET A 1 5.10 22.77 13.79
C MET A 1 4.26 21.50 13.69
N PHE A 2 3.21 21.49 12.88
CA PHE A 2 2.43 20.29 12.60
C PHE A 2 2.88 19.69 11.27
N LEU A 3 3.00 18.37 11.21
CA LEU A 3 3.32 17.61 10.00
C LEU A 3 2.23 16.60 9.74
N THR A 4 1.88 16.40 8.47
CA THR A 4 1.00 15.31 8.06
C THR A 4 1.85 14.15 7.59
N VAL A 5 1.71 13.00 8.23
CA VAL A 5 2.36 11.76 7.81
C VAL A 5 1.33 10.88 7.12
N LYS A 6 1.65 10.40 5.91
CA LYS A 6 0.77 9.58 5.07
C LYS A 6 1.42 8.22 4.82
N LEU A 7 0.73 7.13 5.13
CA LEU A 7 1.11 5.79 4.70
C LEU A 7 0.55 5.49 3.32
N LEU A 8 1.21 4.55 2.63
CA LEU A 8 0.70 4.00 1.37
C LEU A 8 -0.65 3.26 1.53
N LEU A 9 -0.94 2.79 2.74
CA LEU A 9 -2.20 2.11 3.09
C LEU A 9 -3.35 3.10 3.39
N GLY A 10 -3.30 4.34 2.88
CA GLY A 10 -4.34 5.35 3.09
C GLY A 10 -4.38 5.98 4.50
N GLN A 11 -3.76 5.36 5.50
CA GLN A 11 -3.70 5.89 6.85
C GLN A 11 -2.87 7.19 6.92
N ARG A 12 -3.41 8.21 7.61
CA ARG A 12 -2.73 9.49 7.84
C ARG A 12 -2.79 9.89 9.30
N CYS A 13 -1.72 10.49 9.82
CA CYS A 13 -1.68 11.05 11.16
C CYS A 13 -1.04 12.44 11.16
N SER A 14 -1.48 13.28 12.10
CA SER A 14 -0.88 14.61 12.30
C SER A 14 0.05 14.55 13.50
N LEU A 15 1.32 14.88 13.30
CA LEU A 15 2.35 14.87 14.33
C LEU A 15 2.79 16.29 14.65
N LYS A 16 2.93 16.58 15.95
CA LYS A 16 3.49 17.84 16.43
C LYS A 16 4.97 17.63 16.71
N VAL A 17 5.83 18.27 15.92
CA VAL A 17 7.29 18.19 16.04
C VAL A 17 7.93 19.58 15.96
N SER A 18 9.17 19.71 16.42
CA SER A 18 9.98 20.90 16.19
C SER A 18 10.84 20.76 14.93
N GLY A 19 11.06 21.86 14.19
CA GLY A 19 11.92 21.86 13.00
C GLY A 19 13.39 21.49 13.25
N GLN A 20 13.81 21.49 14.51
CA GLN A 20 15.16 21.14 14.93
C GLN A 20 15.34 19.66 15.30
N GLU A 21 14.25 18.89 15.34
CA GLU A 21 14.30 17.46 15.63
C GLU A 21 14.95 16.67 14.50
N SER A 22 15.49 15.50 14.85
CA SER A 22 16.08 14.56 13.90
C SER A 22 14.99 13.74 13.20
N VAL A 23 15.33 13.23 12.01
CA VAL A 23 14.48 12.28 11.29
C VAL A 23 14.28 10.99 12.09
N ALA A 24 15.28 10.56 12.87
CA ALA A 24 15.16 9.42 13.80
C ALA A 24 14.04 9.62 14.85
N MET A 25 13.92 10.82 15.43
CA MET A 25 12.84 11.12 16.39
C MET A 25 11.47 11.05 15.71
N LEU A 26 11.37 11.55 14.47
CA LEU A 26 10.15 11.47 13.70
C LEU A 26 9.74 10.02 13.41
N LYS A 27 10.68 9.13 13.06
CA LYS A 27 10.40 7.69 12.88
C LYS A 27 9.85 7.03 14.14
N LYS A 28 10.40 7.39 15.31
CA LYS A 28 9.89 6.91 16.59
C LYS A 28 8.44 7.34 16.84
N LEU A 29 8.12 8.61 16.60
CA LEU A 29 6.74 9.11 16.72
C LEU A 29 5.78 8.44 15.72
N VAL A 30 6.26 8.19 14.49
CA VAL A 30 5.51 7.44 13.47
C VAL A 30 5.29 5.99 13.94
N SER A 31 6.29 5.35 14.54
CA SER A 31 6.19 4.00 15.11
C SER A 31 5.12 3.94 16.22
N GLU A 32 5.11 4.91 17.12
CA GLU A 32 4.11 5.00 18.20
C GLU A 32 2.68 5.21 17.70
N ARG A 33 2.49 5.97 16.61
CA ARG A 33 1.14 6.29 16.09
C ARG A 33 0.59 5.31 15.08
N LEU A 34 1.47 4.73 14.26
CA LEU A 34 1.10 3.89 13.13
C LEU A 34 1.50 2.42 13.34
N GLN A 35 2.15 2.10 14.47
CA GLN A 35 2.59 0.76 14.85
C GLN A 35 3.53 0.10 13.83
N VAL A 36 4.29 0.90 13.08
CA VAL A 36 5.26 0.41 12.09
C VAL A 36 6.66 0.39 12.72
N PRO A 37 7.45 -0.69 12.62
CA PRO A 37 8.82 -0.71 13.13
C PRO A 37 9.73 0.32 12.45
N GLU A 38 10.54 1.05 13.22
CA GLU A 38 11.42 2.13 12.72
C GLU A 38 12.36 1.66 11.58
N GLU A 39 12.83 0.41 11.65
CA GLU A 39 13.71 -0.21 10.66
C GLU A 39 13.05 -0.42 9.29
N GLN A 40 11.72 -0.57 9.28
CA GLN A 40 10.93 -0.79 8.06
C GLN A 40 10.41 0.53 7.47
N GLN A 41 10.49 1.62 8.23
CA GLN A 41 9.99 2.93 7.83
C GLN A 41 10.99 3.68 6.95
N HIS A 42 10.51 4.08 5.77
CA HIS A 42 11.20 5.00 4.88
C HIS A 42 10.39 6.28 4.72
N LEU A 43 10.87 7.35 5.35
CA LEU A 43 10.25 8.67 5.28
C LEU A 43 10.67 9.39 4.00
N LEU A 44 9.71 9.80 3.18
CA LEU A 44 9.92 10.43 1.89
C LEU A 44 9.27 11.81 1.86
N PHE A 45 10.06 12.83 1.53
CA PHE A 45 9.60 14.21 1.38
C PHE A 45 10.04 14.76 0.02
N ARG A 46 9.08 15.22 -0.79
CA ARG A 46 9.33 15.76 -2.14
C ARG A 46 10.22 14.85 -3.02
N GLY A 47 9.99 13.54 -2.92
CA GLY A 47 10.77 12.53 -3.66
C GLY A 47 12.16 12.21 -3.08
N GLN A 48 12.57 12.85 -1.98
CA GLN A 48 13.84 12.56 -1.30
C GLN A 48 13.60 11.70 -0.07
N LEU A 49 14.41 10.64 0.07
CA LEU A 49 14.44 9.81 1.27
C LEU A 49 15.15 10.58 2.38
N LEU A 50 14.48 10.71 3.52
CA LEU A 50 15.03 11.36 4.70
C LEU A 50 15.99 10.40 5.40
N ALA A 51 17.23 10.84 5.55
CA ALA A 51 18.26 10.14 6.31
C ALA A 51 18.18 10.47 7.82
N ASP A 52 18.37 9.45 8.66
CA ASP A 52 18.17 9.50 10.12
C ASP A 52 19.13 10.44 10.86
N ASP A 53 20.33 10.63 10.29
CA ASP A 53 21.40 11.50 10.77
C ASP A 53 21.12 12.99 10.54
N LYS A 54 20.12 13.33 9.70
CA LYS A 54 19.78 14.71 9.37
C LYS A 54 18.57 15.22 10.16
N ARG A 55 18.53 16.55 10.32
CA ARG A 55 17.42 17.27 10.95
C ARG A 55 16.34 17.63 9.93
N LEU A 56 15.11 17.83 10.40
CA LEU A 56 13.99 18.25 9.55
C LEU A 56 14.25 19.61 8.88
N SER A 57 14.93 20.53 9.58
CA SER A 57 15.34 21.84 9.07
C SER A 57 16.27 21.75 7.85
N ASN A 58 17.13 20.73 7.77
CA ASN A 58 18.04 20.54 6.62
C ASN A 58 17.29 20.27 5.32
N TYR A 59 16.10 19.66 5.41
CA TYR A 59 15.23 19.38 4.28
C TYR A 59 14.20 20.49 4.02
N ARG A 60 14.30 21.62 4.75
CA ARG A 60 13.34 22.74 4.67
C ARG A 60 11.90 22.28 4.88
N ILE A 61 11.69 21.32 5.79
CA ILE A 61 10.36 20.84 6.15
C ILE A 61 9.68 21.93 6.97
N GLY A 62 8.65 22.53 6.38
CA GLY A 62 7.88 23.61 6.97
C GLY A 62 6.68 23.13 7.80
N PRO A 63 5.93 24.07 8.41
CA PRO A 63 4.62 23.77 8.96
C PRO A 63 3.69 23.24 7.87
N ASP A 64 2.85 22.28 8.24
CA ASP A 64 1.84 21.62 7.38
C ASP A 64 2.43 20.83 6.20
N ALA A 65 3.72 20.51 6.26
CA ALA A 65 4.36 19.65 5.27
C ALA A 65 3.82 18.21 5.36
N SER A 66 3.62 17.59 4.19
CA SER A 66 3.22 16.19 4.05
C SER A 66 4.43 15.29 3.79
N ILE A 67 4.63 14.29 4.64
CA ILE A 67 5.68 13.26 4.53
C ILE A 67 5.02 11.92 4.23
N ASN A 68 5.51 11.21 3.23
CA ASN A 68 5.03 9.87 2.90
C ASN A 68 5.89 8.82 3.59
N VAL A 69 5.27 7.81 4.19
CA VAL A 69 5.95 6.66 4.80
C VAL A 69 5.76 5.49 3.88
N MET A 70 6.87 4.94 3.41
CA MET A 70 6.88 3.66 2.73
C MET A 70 7.36 2.59 3.71
N MET A 71 6.68 1.45 3.71
CA MET A 71 7.14 0.27 4.44
C MET A 71 7.90 -0.62 3.48
N ARG A 72 9.14 -0.96 3.82
CA ARG A 72 9.85 -2.04 3.14
C ARG A 72 9.93 -3.21 4.11
N PRO A 73 9.37 -4.38 3.77
CA PRO A 73 9.66 -5.58 4.52
C PRO A 73 11.17 -5.77 4.49
N LEU A 74 11.80 -5.72 5.66
CA LEU A 74 13.20 -6.12 5.78
C LEU A 74 13.22 -7.60 5.36
N ALA A 75 13.74 -7.87 4.17
CA ALA A 75 14.01 -9.23 3.72
C ALA A 75 15.12 -9.76 4.63
N LYS A 76 14.75 -10.18 5.83
CA LYS A 76 15.62 -10.95 6.70
C LYS A 76 15.78 -12.28 5.97
N SER A 77 16.88 -12.41 5.26
CA SER A 77 17.45 -13.69 4.89
C SER A 77 17.87 -14.42 6.17
N THR A 78 16.94 -14.71 7.06
CA THR A 78 17.09 -15.80 8.01
C THR A 78 16.65 -17.04 7.24
N ALA A 79 17.65 -17.74 6.70
CA ALA A 79 17.53 -19.16 6.44
C ALA A 79 17.00 -19.82 7.72
N GLY A 80 15.72 -20.16 7.74
CA GLY A 80 15.00 -20.56 8.94
C GLY A 80 13.50 -20.47 8.69
N GLU A 81 12.99 -21.53 8.08
CA GLU A 81 11.58 -21.94 7.97
C GLU A 81 10.54 -21.09 8.74
N ALA A 82 9.78 -20.27 8.02
CA ALA A 82 8.39 -19.93 8.36
C ALA A 82 7.72 -19.20 7.19
N HIS A 83 6.90 -19.94 6.45
CA HIS A 83 5.86 -19.44 5.54
C HIS A 83 6.22 -18.23 4.67
N GLN A 84 7.15 -18.42 3.73
CA GLN A 84 6.88 -17.93 2.38
C GLN A 84 5.55 -18.56 1.96
N PRO A 85 4.51 -17.80 1.53
CA PRO A 85 3.37 -18.43 0.87
C PRO A 85 3.96 -19.30 -0.22
N GLN A 86 3.71 -20.62 -0.13
CA GLN A 86 4.38 -21.60 -0.99
C GLN A 86 4.38 -21.04 -2.42
N PRO A 87 5.54 -20.85 -3.06
CA PRO A 87 5.59 -20.08 -4.28
C PRO A 87 4.59 -20.72 -5.24
N LEU A 88 3.61 -19.96 -5.73
CA LEU A 88 2.53 -20.50 -6.57
C LEU A 88 3.08 -21.35 -7.73
N TRP A 89 4.30 -21.04 -8.17
CA TRP A 89 5.10 -21.81 -9.11
C TRP A 89 5.35 -23.28 -8.73
N HIS A 90 5.49 -23.61 -7.44
CA HIS A 90 5.61 -24.99 -6.96
C HIS A 90 4.28 -25.73 -7.09
N HIS A 91 3.17 -25.10 -6.67
CA HIS A 91 1.83 -25.66 -6.87
C HIS A 91 1.51 -25.87 -8.34
N LEU A 92 1.82 -24.87 -9.18
CA LEU A 92 1.66 -24.98 -10.62
C LEU A 92 2.53 -26.10 -11.20
N GLY A 93 3.76 -26.25 -10.71
CA GLY A 93 4.64 -27.36 -11.08
C GLY A 93 4.08 -28.73 -10.71
N LEU A 94 3.46 -28.86 -9.53
CA LEU A 94 2.80 -30.10 -9.11
C LEU A 94 1.58 -30.42 -9.98
N VAL A 95 0.80 -29.41 -10.39
CA VAL A 95 -0.33 -29.60 -11.29
C VAL A 95 0.15 -29.98 -12.70
N LEU A 96 1.15 -29.29 -13.22
CA LEU A 96 1.72 -29.59 -14.54
C LEU A 96 2.36 -30.97 -14.58
N ALA A 97 3.04 -31.40 -13.51
CA ALA A 97 3.63 -32.74 -13.42
C ALA A 97 2.59 -33.88 -13.44
N LYS A 98 1.30 -33.61 -13.19
CA LYS A 98 0.22 -34.61 -13.34
C LYS A 98 -0.22 -34.82 -14.79
N HIS A 99 0.10 -33.88 -15.68
CA HIS A 99 -0.41 -33.86 -17.06
C HIS A 99 0.68 -33.84 -18.14
N PHE A 100 1.92 -33.50 -17.78
CA PHE A 100 3.05 -33.33 -18.69
C PHE A 100 4.28 -34.10 -18.23
N GLU A 101 5.18 -34.39 -19.17
CA GLU A 101 6.48 -34.95 -18.84
C GLU A 101 7.30 -33.98 -17.95
N PRO A 102 8.21 -34.50 -17.11
CA PRO A 102 9.00 -33.67 -16.20
C PRO A 102 9.92 -32.68 -16.93
N GLN A 103 10.29 -32.95 -18.19
CA GLN A 103 11.06 -32.04 -19.02
C GLN A 103 10.21 -30.87 -19.52
N ASP A 104 9.01 -31.16 -20.03
CA ASP A 104 8.06 -30.16 -20.52
C ASP A 104 7.53 -29.29 -19.38
N THR A 105 7.24 -29.89 -18.22
CA THR A 105 6.85 -29.16 -17.01
C THR A 105 7.89 -28.10 -16.64
N LYS A 106 9.19 -28.45 -16.69
CA LYS A 106 10.28 -27.50 -16.42
C LYS A 106 10.39 -26.42 -17.49
N ALA A 107 10.18 -26.77 -18.76
CA ALA A 107 10.23 -25.81 -19.87
C ALA A 107 9.08 -24.80 -19.78
N VAL A 108 7.85 -25.28 -19.58
CA VAL A 108 6.64 -24.44 -19.41
C VAL A 108 6.78 -23.52 -18.21
N LEU A 109 7.23 -24.02 -17.05
CA LEU A 109 7.46 -23.19 -15.87
C LEU A 109 8.52 -22.11 -16.12
N ARG A 110 9.57 -22.42 -16.89
CA ARG A 110 10.62 -21.45 -17.22
C ARG A 110 10.07 -20.33 -18.11
N LEU A 111 9.34 -20.70 -19.16
CA LEU A 111 8.72 -19.74 -20.08
C LEU A 111 7.71 -18.85 -19.37
N LEU A 112 6.84 -19.44 -18.57
CA LEU A 112 5.81 -18.69 -17.85
C LEU A 112 6.41 -17.73 -16.81
N LYS A 113 7.49 -18.13 -16.13
CA LYS A 113 8.24 -17.23 -15.24
C LYS A 113 8.89 -16.07 -16.00
N GLN A 114 9.45 -16.34 -17.16
CA GLN A 114 10.08 -15.32 -18.01
C GLN A 114 9.02 -14.33 -18.51
N GLU A 115 7.91 -14.80 -19.05
CA GLU A 115 6.81 -13.96 -19.51
C GLU A 115 6.24 -13.11 -18.36
N HIS A 116 6.03 -13.71 -17.19
CA HIS A 116 5.57 -12.99 -16.01
C HIS A 116 6.54 -11.87 -15.64
N GLN A 117 7.85 -12.13 -15.65
CA GLN A 117 8.86 -11.13 -15.36
C GLN A 117 8.88 -10.00 -16.40
N GLU A 118 8.76 -10.33 -17.68
CA GLU A 118 8.65 -9.33 -18.75
C GLU A 118 7.39 -8.47 -18.60
N ARG A 119 6.26 -9.07 -18.21
CA ARG A 119 5.01 -8.35 -17.92
C ARG A 119 5.15 -7.41 -16.72
N LEU A 120 5.82 -7.85 -15.66
CA LEU A 120 6.11 -6.98 -14.51
C LEU A 120 7.03 -5.82 -14.90
N GLN A 121 8.00 -6.03 -15.78
CA GLN A 121 8.87 -4.95 -16.26
C GLN A 121 8.16 -3.95 -17.17
N ARG A 122 7.14 -4.41 -17.90
CA ARG A 122 6.33 -3.57 -18.81
C ARG A 122 5.09 -2.97 -18.14
N ILE A 123 4.91 -3.16 -16.84
CA ILE A 123 3.73 -2.68 -16.13
C ILE A 123 3.62 -1.15 -16.27
N SER A 124 2.49 -0.67 -16.77
CA SER A 124 2.25 0.76 -16.93
C SER A 124 1.76 1.40 -15.64
N LEU A 125 1.82 2.73 -15.55
CA LEU A 125 1.26 3.47 -14.41
C LEU A 125 -0.24 3.17 -14.24
N GLY A 126 -1.00 3.09 -15.35
CA GLY A 126 -2.42 2.76 -15.30
C GLY A 126 -2.71 1.32 -14.85
N ASP A 127 -1.81 0.36 -15.14
CA ASP A 127 -1.91 -0.99 -14.58
C ASP A 127 -1.69 -0.97 -13.07
N LEU A 128 -0.70 -0.21 -12.60
CA LEU A 128 -0.40 -0.07 -11.19
C LEU A 128 -1.55 0.62 -10.43
N GLU A 129 -2.16 1.64 -11.01
CA GLU A 129 -3.33 2.33 -10.43
C GLU A 129 -4.53 1.40 -10.30
N ARG A 130 -4.81 0.57 -11.32
CA ARG A 130 -5.88 -0.44 -11.26
C ARG A 130 -5.62 -1.49 -10.18
N LEU A 131 -4.38 -1.97 -10.07
CA LEU A 131 -3.99 -2.90 -9.01
C LEU A 131 -4.15 -2.26 -7.62
N ALA A 132 -3.75 -1.00 -7.47
CA ALA A 132 -3.91 -0.26 -6.22
C ALA A 132 -5.40 -0.10 -5.85
N GLN A 133 -6.27 0.20 -6.82
CA GLN A 133 -7.71 0.30 -6.59
C GLN A 133 -8.30 -1.02 -6.08
N CYS A 134 -7.95 -2.17 -6.67
CA CYS A 134 -8.42 -3.47 -6.18
C CYS A 134 -7.99 -3.75 -4.73
N LEU A 135 -6.84 -3.22 -4.30
CA LEU A 135 -6.32 -3.40 -2.94
C LEU A 135 -6.89 -2.38 -1.93
N LEU A 136 -7.33 -1.22 -2.39
CA LEU A 136 -7.87 -0.13 -1.56
C LEU A 136 -9.40 -0.17 -1.39
N VAL A 137 -10.11 -0.99 -2.15
CA VAL A 137 -11.59 -1.11 -2.07
C VAL A 137 -12.06 -1.90 -0.83
N GLU A 138 -11.15 -2.57 -0.10
CA GLU A 138 -11.43 -3.24 1.17
C GLU A 138 -11.35 -2.28 2.38
N GLU A 139 -12.05 -1.14 2.36
CA GLU A 139 -12.35 -0.41 3.60
C GLU A 139 -13.79 0.11 3.60
N PRO A 140 -14.70 -0.47 4.42
CA PRO A 140 -15.95 0.20 4.74
C PRO A 140 -15.60 1.45 5.56
N VAL A 141 -15.91 2.61 5.01
CA VAL A 141 -15.83 3.90 5.70
C VAL A 141 -16.73 3.83 6.94
N VAL A 142 -16.13 3.61 8.12
CA VAL A 142 -16.78 3.85 9.41
C VAL A 142 -16.58 5.31 9.75
N GLU A 143 -17.58 6.13 9.39
CA GLU A 143 -17.75 7.47 9.93
C GLU A 143 -17.89 7.38 11.47
N PRO A 144 -17.15 8.18 12.25
CA PRO A 144 -17.29 8.18 13.71
C PRO A 144 -18.64 8.79 14.13
N PRO A 145 -19.30 8.28 15.19
CA PRO A 145 -20.58 8.80 15.65
C PRO A 145 -20.35 10.09 16.45
N GLY A 146 -20.84 11.21 15.93
CA GLY A 146 -20.74 12.53 16.56
C GLY A 146 -22.01 13.35 16.40
N GLU A 147 -22.93 13.15 17.35
CA GLU A 147 -23.85 14.15 17.92
C GLU A 147 -25.04 14.70 17.09
N LYS A 148 -26.21 14.59 17.75
CA LYS A 148 -27.54 15.06 17.38
C LYS A 148 -27.58 16.55 17.04
N GLU A 149 -28.26 16.87 15.93
CA GLU A 149 -29.14 18.04 15.89
C GLU A 149 -30.53 17.65 15.40
N ARG A 150 -31.53 18.09 16.16
CA ARG A 150 -32.96 18.02 15.84
C ARG A 150 -33.25 18.99 14.70
N GLY A 151 -34.03 18.56 13.71
CA GLY A 151 -34.60 19.47 12.71
C GLY A 151 -35.36 18.74 11.61
N GLU A 152 -36.63 18.41 11.91
CA GLU A 152 -37.79 18.40 11.01
C GLU A 152 -37.70 17.78 9.60
N HIS A 153 -38.33 16.61 9.49
CA HIS A 153 -39.45 16.31 8.58
C HIS A 153 -39.40 16.87 7.14
N LEU A 154 -39.13 16.01 6.16
CA LEU A 154 -39.98 15.86 4.97
C LEU A 154 -39.65 14.56 4.22
N LEU A 155 -40.68 13.73 4.10
CA LEU A 155 -40.74 12.49 3.33
C LEU A 155 -40.51 12.75 1.83
N GLY A 156 -39.76 11.87 1.17
CA GLY A 156 -39.53 11.98 -0.28
C GLY A 156 -38.80 10.79 -0.90
N VAL A 157 -39.42 9.61 -0.85
CA VAL A 157 -39.45 8.58 -1.92
C VAL A 157 -38.15 8.26 -2.67
N ARG A 158 -37.60 7.05 -2.42
CA ARG A 158 -36.70 6.35 -3.34
C ARG A 158 -37.48 5.79 -4.55
N PRO A 159 -36.92 5.89 -5.76
CA PRO A 159 -36.87 4.78 -6.68
C PRO A 159 -35.40 4.51 -7.05
N GLY A 160 -34.87 3.30 -6.99
CA GLY A 160 -35.39 2.12 -7.67
C GLY A 160 -34.31 1.71 -8.66
N CYS A 161 -33.45 0.76 -8.27
CA CYS A 161 -32.57 0.06 -9.20
C CYS A 161 -33.45 -0.62 -10.25
N PHE A 162 -33.31 -0.29 -11.54
CA PHE A 162 -33.52 -1.19 -12.69
C PHE A 162 -33.35 -0.43 -14.02
N GLY A 163 -32.67 -1.04 -15.00
CA GLY A 163 -32.67 -0.59 -16.41
C GLY A 163 -31.25 -0.54 -17.00
N ARG A 164 -30.67 -1.67 -17.39
CA ARG A 164 -30.73 -2.31 -18.72
C ARG A 164 -29.79 -1.68 -19.76
N TYR A 165 -28.87 -2.52 -20.21
CA TYR A 165 -28.21 -2.47 -21.51
C TYR A 165 -29.20 -2.12 -22.61
N THR A 166 -28.81 -1.19 -23.47
CA THR A 166 -29.07 -1.29 -24.91
C THR A 166 -27.84 -0.79 -25.66
N ASP A 167 -27.26 -1.75 -26.36
CA ASP A 167 -26.40 -1.66 -27.54
C ASP A 167 -26.86 -0.55 -28.51
N GLN A 168 -25.92 0.13 -29.16
CA GLN A 168 -26.22 1.05 -30.26
C GLN A 168 -25.19 0.88 -31.38
N GLU A 169 -25.59 0.15 -32.42
CA GLU A 169 -25.26 0.41 -33.83
C GLU A 169 -26.52 0.95 -34.53
#